data_AF-A0AAV3QH43-F1
#
_entry.id   AF-A0AAV3QH43-F1
#
_cell.length_a   1.000
_cell.length_b   1.000
_cell.length_c   1.000
_cell.angle_alpha   90.00
_cell.angle_beta   90.00
_cell.angle_gamma   90.00
#
_symmetry.space_group_name_H-M   'P 1'
#
loop_
_entity.id
_entity.type
_entity.pdbx_description
1 polymer ?
#
loop_
_entity_poly.entity_id
_entity_poly.type
_entity_poly.pdbx_seq_one_letter_code
_entity_poly.pdbx_strand_id
1 'polypeptide(L)' 'MMEPWRIEEILSDWMEVTKIVVRQAFQDTLQTMKNSPEGSEVLRDRPRVISSRVQHLYDLPSSTFGGAYAKFKEFLTR' A
#
# COMPACT_ATOMS: atom_id res chain seq x y z
N MET A 1 -11.53 24.77 23.64
CA MET A 1 -12.35 23.63 23.18
C MET A 1 -12.69 23.92 21.73
N MET A 2 -12.43 22.99 20.80
CA MET A 2 -12.70 23.22 19.37
C MET A 2 -14.14 22.78 19.08
N GLU A 3 -14.90 23.60 18.38
CA GLU A 3 -16.29 23.30 18.07
C GLU A 3 -16.41 22.11 17.09
N PRO A 4 -17.38 21.19 17.27
CA PRO A 4 -17.48 19.95 16.47
C PRO A 4 -17.52 20.16 14.95
N TRP A 5 -18.23 21.18 14.47
CA TRP A 5 -18.35 21.52 13.05
C TRP A 5 -17.00 21.87 12.38
N ARG A 6 -16.06 22.39 13.17
CA ARG A 6 -14.71 22.75 12.69
C ARG A 6 -13.83 21.54 12.44
N ILE A 7 -14.12 20.40 13.08
CA ILE A 7 -13.43 19.14 12.83
C ILE A 7 -13.91 18.53 11.51
N GLU A 8 -15.22 18.59 11.23
CA GLU A 8 -15.80 18.07 9.99
C GLU A 8 -15.29 18.81 8.75
N GLU A 9 -15.16 20.13 8.83
CA GLU A 9 -14.59 20.97 7.77
C GLU A 9 -13.12 20.62 7.51
N ILE A 10 -12.31 20.52 8.57
CA ILE A 10 -10.91 20.12 8.47
C ILE A 10 -10.79 18.72 7.83
N LEU A 11 -11.60 17.76 8.27
CA LEU A 11 -11.58 16.41 7.70
C LEU A 11 -11.99 16.40 6.22
N SER A 12 -12.99 17.20 5.84
CA SER A 12 -13.42 17.36 4.45
C SER A 12 -12.29 17.92 3.57
N ASP A 13 -11.63 19.00 4.02
CA ASP A 13 -10.51 19.61 3.31
C ASP A 13 -9.33 18.65 3.18
N TRP A 14 -8.97 17.95 4.26
CA TRP A 14 -7.93 16.92 4.24
C TRP A 14 -8.28 15.78 3.28
N MET A 15 -9.53 15.34 3.24
CA MET A 15 -9.97 14.32 2.29
C MET A 15 -9.85 14.80 0.84
N GLU A 16 -10.20 16.05 0.56
CA GLU A 16 -10.14 16.59 -0.81
C GLU A 16 -8.69 16.77 -1.29
N VAL A 17 -7.81 17.30 -0.45
CA VAL A 17 -6.36 17.37 -0.72
C VAL A 17 -5.80 15.97 -0.95
N THR A 18 -6.18 14.99 -0.12
CA THR A 18 -5.74 13.61 -0.26
C THR A 18 -6.19 13.04 -1.60
N LYS A 19 -7.45 13.24 -2.02
CA LYS A 19 -7.93 12.76 -3.33
C LYS A 19 -7.11 13.32 -4.49
N ILE A 20 -6.80 14.62 -4.46
CA ILE A 20 -6.08 15.30 -5.55
C ILE A 20 -4.63 14.83 -5.60
N VAL A 21 -3.92 14.91 -4.48
CA VAL A 21 -2.49 14.56 -4.40
C VAL A 21 -2.29 13.07 -4.69
N VAL A 22 -3.11 12.19 -4.12
CA VAL A 22 -3.02 10.75 -4.35
C VAL A 22 -3.34 10.41 -5.81
N ARG A 23 -4.34 11.07 -6.43
CA ARG A 23 -4.65 10.86 -7.84
C ARG A 23 -3.46 11.22 -8.73
N GLN A 24 -2.83 12.37 -8.51
CA GLN A 24 -1.69 12.80 -9.33
C GLN A 24 -0.50 11.86 -9.15
N ALA A 25 -0.11 11.58 -7.91
CA ALA A 25 0.99 10.65 -7.62
C ALA A 25 0.74 9.25 -8.22
N PHE A 26 -0.51 8.78 -8.22
CA PHE A 26 -0.89 7.53 -8.87
C PHE A 26 -0.73 7.59 -10.39
N GLN A 27 -1.15 8.68 -11.03
CA GLN A 27 -0.99 8.86 -12.48
C GLN A 27 0.47 8.90 -12.90
N ASP A 28 1.31 9.62 -12.16
CA ASP A 28 2.75 9.72 -12.43
C ASP A 28 3.44 8.37 -12.25
N THR A 29 3.07 7.64 -11.18
CA THR A 29 3.55 6.28 -10.94
C THR A 29 3.10 5.34 -12.06
N LEU A 30 1.84 5.43 -12.49
CA LEU A 30 1.32 4.62 -13.60
C LEU A 30 2.07 4.91 -14.90
N GLN A 31 2.35 6.18 -15.19
CA GLN A 31 3.10 6.55 -16.38
C GLN A 31 4.54 6.02 -16.32
N THR A 32 5.18 6.10 -15.15
CA THR A 32 6.51 5.53 -14.91
C THR A 32 6.50 4.01 -15.13
N MET A 33 5.52 3.30 -14.58
CA MET A 33 5.34 1.86 -14.76
C MET A 33 5.12 1.47 -16.22
N LYS A 34 4.33 2.23 -16.99
CA LYS A 34 4.13 1.96 -18.42
C LYS A 34 5.39 2.14 -19.25
N ASN A 35 6.28 3.03 -18.82
CA ASN A 35 7.49 3.40 -19.55
C ASN A 35 8.69 2.48 -19.22
N SER A 36 8.61 1.62 -18.19
CA SER A 36 9.64 0.63 -17.88
C SER A 36 9.25 -0.78 -18.36
N PRO A 37 10.22 -1.62 -18.79
CA PRO A 37 9.94 -3.01 -19.14
C PRO A 37 9.30 -3.79 -17.98
N GLU A 38 9.90 -3.72 -16.79
CA GLU A 38 9.43 -4.43 -15.60
C GLU A 38 8.05 -3.93 -15.14
N GLY A 39 7.84 -2.61 -15.19
CA GLY A 39 6.56 -2.02 -14.81
C GLY A 39 5.44 -2.42 -15.78
N SER A 40 5.72 -2.45 -17.08
CA SER A 40 4.77 -2.86 -18.11
C SER A 40 4.37 -4.34 -17.94
N GLU A 41 5.32 -5.21 -17.61
CA GLU A 41 5.05 -6.60 -17.26
C GLU A 41 4.19 -6.72 -16.00
N VAL A 42 4.52 -6.01 -14.93
CA VAL A 42 3.69 -6.00 -13.70
C VAL A 42 2.27 -5.52 -13.98
N LEU A 43 2.09 -4.48 -14.81
CA LEU A 43 0.76 -3.98 -15.19
C LEU A 43 -0.03 -4.97 -16.04
N ARG A 44 0.65 -5.76 -16.88
CA ARG A 44 0.06 -6.80 -17.72
C ARG A 44 -0.34 -8.02 -16.90
N ASP A 45 0.59 -8.56 -16.14
CA ASP A 45 0.45 -9.82 -15.40
C ASP A 45 -0.43 -9.65 -14.16
N ARG A 46 -0.51 -8.41 -13.66
CA ARG A 46 -1.29 -8.02 -12.48
C ARG A 46 -1.05 -8.99 -11.32
N PRO A 47 0.20 -9.20 -10.91
CA PRO A 47 0.51 -10.15 -9.84
C PRO A 47 -0.24 -9.76 -8.57
N ARG A 48 -0.64 -10.78 -7.81
CA ARG A 48 -1.37 -10.63 -6.54
C ARG A 48 -0.65 -11.43 -5.47
N VAL A 49 -0.39 -10.78 -4.34
CA VAL A 49 0.01 -11.46 -3.11
C VAL A 49 -1.26 -11.95 -2.43
N ILE A 50 -1.49 -13.26 -2.44
CA ILE A 50 -2.69 -13.88 -1.86
C ILE A 50 -2.30 -14.56 -0.56
N SER A 51 -3.04 -14.29 0.52
CA SER A 51 -2.78 -14.82 1.86
C SER A 51 -2.59 -16.35 1.87
N SER A 52 -3.42 -17.08 1.12
CA SER A 52 -3.33 -18.54 0.98
C SER A 52 -2.02 -19.02 0.36
N ARG A 53 -1.36 -18.20 -0.47
CA ARG A 53 -0.07 -18.52 -1.09
C ARG A 53 1.13 -18.12 -0.22
N VAL A 54 0.92 -17.32 0.81
CA VAL A 54 2.00 -16.79 1.68
C VAL A 54 1.96 -17.35 3.10
N GLN A 55 1.19 -18.42 3.35
CA GLN A 55 1.18 -19.10 4.66
C GLN A 55 2.53 -19.75 4.99
N HIS A 56 3.25 -20.26 3.99
CA HIS A 56 4.58 -20.86 4.20
C HIS A 56 5.66 -19.85 4.63
N LEU A 57 5.39 -18.54 4.58
CA LEU A 57 6.36 -17.53 4.99
C LEU A 57 6.71 -17.61 6.49
N TYR A 58 5.80 -18.15 7.32
CA TYR A 58 6.04 -18.36 8.75
C TYR A 58 7.10 -19.44 9.01
N ASP A 59 7.31 -20.34 8.06
CA ASP A 59 8.28 -21.43 8.17
C ASP A 59 9.66 -21.05 7.58
N LEU A 60 9.78 -19.87 6.95
CA LEU A 60 11.03 -19.41 6.35
C LEU A 60 11.99 -18.85 7.41
N PRO A 61 13.32 -18.97 7.21
CA PRO A 61 14.30 -18.36 8.08
C PRO A 61 14.08 -16.84 8.21
N SER A 62 14.29 -16.30 9.41
CA SER A 62 14.09 -14.87 9.70
C SER A 62 15.05 -13.95 8.94
N SER A 63 16.14 -14.50 8.38
CA SER A 63 17.07 -13.78 7.51
C SER A 63 16.55 -13.56 6.10
N THR A 64 15.45 -14.24 5.73
CA THR A 64 14.76 -14.01 4.45
C THR A 64 13.70 -12.92 4.60
N PHE A 65 13.38 -12.24 3.50
CA PHE A 65 12.29 -11.25 3.48
C PHE A 65 10.96 -11.86 3.93
N GLY A 66 10.66 -13.10 3.51
CA GLY A 66 9.44 -13.81 3.86
C GLY A 66 9.27 -14.03 5.37
N GLY A 67 10.31 -14.57 6.02
CA GLY A 67 10.30 -14.76 7.47
C GLY A 67 10.24 -13.45 8.25
N ALA A 68 10.95 -12.41 7.78
CA ALA A 68 10.88 -11.08 8.37
C ALA A 68 9.47 -10.45 8.25
N TYR A 69 8.83 -10.57 7.09
CA TYR A 69 7.47 -10.09 6.86
C TYR A 69 6.44 -10.81 7.73
N ALA A 70 6.56 -12.14 7.87
CA ALA A 70 5.71 -12.93 8.76
C ALA A 70 5.76 -12.43 10.21
N LYS A 71 6.97 -12.19 10.73
CA LYS A 71 7.20 -11.64 12.07
C LYS A 71 6.63 -10.21 12.23
N PHE A 72 6.79 -9.35 11.23
CA PHE A 72 6.18 -8.01 11.25
C PHE A 72 4.66 -8.07 11.30
N LYS A 73 4.04 -8.99 10.55
CA LYS A 73 2.59 -9.17 10.54
C LYS A 73 2.07 -9.63 11.91
N GLU A 74 2.77 -10.54 12.60
CA GLU A 74 2.40 -10.93 13.98
C GLU A 74 2.42 -9.75 14.94
N PHE A 75 3.43 -8.87 14.83
CA PHE A 75 3.55 -7.70 15.70
C PHE A 75 2.34 -6.77 15.59
N LEU A 76 1.80 -6.54 14.38
CA LEU A 76 0.64 -5.67 14.16
C LEU A 76 -0.69 -6.25 14.67
N THR A 77 -0.74 -7.55 14.96
CA THR A 77 -1.95 -8.24 15.40
C THR A 77 -2.00 -8.53 16.91
N ARG A 78 -1.00 -8.06 17.67
CA ARG A 78 -0.94 -8.13 19.13
C ARG A 78 -1.39 -6.81 19.73
#